data_AF-Q110F5-F1
#
_entry.id   AF-Q110F5-F1
#
_cell.length_a   1.000
_cell.length_b   1.000
_cell.length_c   1.000
_cell.angle_alpha   90.00
_cell.angle_beta   90.00
_cell.angle_gamma   90.00
#
_symmetry.space_group_name_H-M   'P 1'
#
loop_
_entity.id
_entity.type
_entity.pdbx_description
1 polymer ?
#
loop_
_entity_poly.entity_id
_entity_poly.type
_entity_poly.pdbx_seq_one_letter_code
_entity_poly.pdbx_strand_id
1 'polypeptide(L)' 'MPAHDSYDLRQKVINAIDNGISKTQASAIFKISRNTINIWLYRN' A
#
# COMPACT_ATOMS: atom_id res chain seq x y z
N MET A 1 15.01 12.25 11.02
CA MET A 1 15.22 10.79 10.80
C MET A 1 14.51 10.44 9.50
N PRO A 2 15.17 9.84 8.49
CA PRO A 2 14.45 9.44 7.29
C PRO A 2 13.57 8.25 7.68
N ALA A 3 12.25 8.42 7.51
CA ALA A 3 11.24 7.42 7.82
C ALA A 3 11.37 6.22 6.85
N HIS A 4 12.28 5.31 7.17
CA HIS A 4 12.54 4.11 6.36
C HIS A 4 11.29 3.20 6.31
N ASP A 5 10.48 3.21 7.37
CA ASP A 5 9.32 2.34 7.53
C ASP A 5 8.20 2.55 6.49
N SER A 6 8.14 3.72 5.84
CA SER A 6 7.06 4.03 4.88
C SER A 6 7.31 3.41 3.51
N TYR A 7 8.57 3.19 3.12
CA TYR A 7 8.91 2.65 1.80
C TYR A 7 8.63 1.14 1.75
N ASP A 8 9.00 0.42 2.81
CA ASP A 8 8.73 -1.01 2.95
C ASP A 8 7.22 -1.31 2.98
N LEU A 9 6.43 -0.48 3.67
CA LEU A 9 4.98 -0.66 3.72
C LEU A 9 4.33 -0.45 2.35
N ARG A 10 4.75 0.60 1.61
CA ARG A 10 4.24 0.85 0.24
C ARG A 10 4.56 -0.31 -0.69
N GLN A 11 5.81 -0.78 -0.69
CA GLN A 11 6.25 -1.91 -1.52
C GLN A 11 5.46 -3.19 -1.20
N LYS A 12 5.26 -3.50 0.09
CA LYS A 12 4.45 -4.66 0.52
C LYS A 12 3.00 -4.56 0.05
N VAL A 13 2.39 -3.38 0.13
CA VAL A 13 1.00 -3.15 -0.29
C VAL A 13 0.86 -3.23 -1.81
N ILE A 14 1.79 -2.65 -2.57
CA ILE A 14 1.78 -2.74 -4.04
C ILE A 14 1.98 -4.19 -4.48
N ASN A 15 2.94 -4.91 -3.90
CA ASN A 15 3.18 -6.31 -4.21
C ASN A 15 1.96 -7.18 -3.85
N ALA A 16 1.31 -6.95 -2.72
CA ALA A 16 0.06 -7.63 -2.36
C ALA A 16 -1.04 -7.41 -3.42
N ILE A 17 -1.19 -6.19 -3.92
CA ILE A 17 -2.17 -5.86 -4.97
C ILE A 17 -1.80 -6.52 -6.31
N ASP A 18 -0.51 -6.53 -6.66
CA ASP A 18 0.02 -7.20 -7.87
C ASP A 18 -0.21 -8.72 -7.83
N ASN A 19 -0.10 -9.33 -6.64
CA ASN A 19 -0.47 -10.73 -6.40
C ASN A 19 -1.99 -11.01 -6.51
N GLY A 20 -2.81 -10.00 -6.84
CA GLY A 20 -4.26 -10.14 -7.06
C GLY A 20 -5.13 -9.75 -5.87
N ILE A 21 -4.56 -9.19 -4.80
CA ILE A 21 -5.36 -8.70 -3.66
C ILE A 21 -6.07 -7.40 -4.04
N SER A 22 -7.37 -7.33 -3.75
CA SER A 22 -8.14 -6.11 -4.00
C SER A 22 -7.70 -4.96 -3.08
N LYS A 23 -7.80 -3.70 -3.53
CA LYS A 23 -7.48 -2.52 -2.71
C LYS A 23 -8.23 -2.50 -1.37
N THR A 24 -9.45 -3.02 -1.35
CA THR A 24 -10.29 -3.14 -0.14
C THR A 24 -9.70 -4.13 0.85
N GLN A 25 -9.26 -5.30 0.38
CA GLN A 25 -8.58 -6.29 1.21
C GLN A 25 -7.22 -5.77 1.70
N ALA A 26 -6.43 -5.14 0.82
CA ALA A 26 -5.17 -4.53 1.21
C ALA A 26 -5.38 -3.44 2.29
N SER A 27 -6.43 -2.63 2.18
CA SER A 27 -6.79 -1.65 3.20
C SER A 27 -7.11 -2.30 4.56
N ALA A 28 -7.83 -3.43 4.56
CA ALA A 28 -8.16 -4.17 5.77
C ALA A 28 -6.93 -4.87 6.39
N ILE A 29 -6.07 -5.48 5.57
CA ILE A 29 -4.89 -6.23 5.99
C ILE A 29 -3.83 -5.27 6.57
N PHE A 30 -3.52 -4.20 5.83
CA PHE A 30 -2.45 -3.27 6.19
C PHE A 30 -2.95 -2.10 7.05
N LYS A 31 -4.25 -2.05 7.39
CA LYS A 31 -4.90 -1.00 8.18
C LYS A 31 -4.59 0.43 7.69
N ILE A 32 -4.48 0.58 6.38
CA ILE A 32 -4.25 1.87 5.71
C ILE A 32 -5.48 2.28 4.92
N SER A 33 -5.67 3.58 4.76
CA SER A 33 -6.83 4.08 4.01
C SER A 33 -6.72 3.72 2.52
N ARG A 34 -7.86 3.40 1.90
CA ARG A 34 -7.94 3.20 0.44
C ARG A 34 -7.45 4.43 -0.33
N ASN A 35 -7.58 5.63 0.25
CA ASN A 35 -7.07 6.86 -0.33
C ASN A 35 -5.54 6.87 -0.39
N THR A 36 -4.88 6.45 0.69
CA THR A 36 -3.42 6.27 0.75
C THR A 36 -2.93 5.29 -0.31
N ILE A 37 -3.61 4.14 -0.45
CA ILE A 37 -3.31 3.14 -1.50
C ILE A 37 -3.45 3.75 -2.89
N ASN A 38 -4.54 4.48 -3.16
CA ASN A 38 -4.73 5.15 -4.45
C ASN A 38 -3.64 6.18 -4.75
N ILE A 39 -3.21 6.97 -3.76
CA ILE A 39 -2.10 7.92 -3.94
C ILE A 39 -0.81 7.18 -4.30
N TRP A 40 -0.54 6.03 -3.68
CA TRP A 40 0.66 5.23 -3.97
C TRP A 40 0.63 4.57 -5.35
N LEU A 41 -0.55 4.18 -5.83
CA LEU A 41 -0.73 3.65 -7.19
C LEU A 41 -0.69 4.75 -8.25
N TYR A 42 -1.13 5.97 -7.92
CA TYR A 42 -1.15 7.10 -8.85
C TYR A 42 0.22 7.80 -8.98
N ARG A 43 1.04 7.77 -7.92
CA ARG A 43 2.41 8.34 -7.88
C ARG A 43 3.50 7.30 -8.18
N ASN A 44 3.17 6.17 -8.80
CA ASN A 44 4.14 5.16 -9.27
C ASN A 44 4.07 5.09 -10.79
#